data_AF-A0AAU6WZL4-F1
#
_entry.id   AF-A0AAU6WZL4-F1
#
_cell.length_a   1.000
_cell.length_b   1.000
_cell.length_c   1.000
_cell.angle_alpha   90.00
_cell.angle_beta   90.00
_cell.angle_gamma   90.00
#
_symmetry.space_group_name_H-M   'P 1'
#
loop_
_entity.id
_entity.type
_entity.pdbx_description
1 polymer ?
#
loop_
_entity_poly.entity_id
_entity_poly.type
_entity_poly.pdbx_seq_one_letter_code
_entity_poly.pdbx_strand_id
1 'polypeptide(L)'
;MSNTFSFKRFIMLFKKHTLEHGKTYLLSSAVLAGLFFISLGFISYINHGDLQPGAQGVIFVIFLLFAGSIFTSLIFAELGDKKKAVPVLTLPASHLEKYLIGWVYSFIIYQLVYIGLFYAVDGIVLSISNTSPSGKLQLVDLFDDNSKFYYVFTIYALFNALTLCGAIWFEKLHFIKTAFLFFIFVLVLTLINQPVLRAIIGRDIFKGVLFENLRFDDGGHYRSIEPGFDAPVVHFIITMLISVLVWGCAYFKLREKEV
;
A
#
# COMPACT_ATOMS: atom_id res chain seq x y z
N MET A 1 -22.31 27.92 -10.82
CA MET A 1 -22.06 26.46 -10.85
C MET A 1 -21.94 25.98 -9.41
N SER A 2 -22.77 25.03 -8.98
CA SER A 2 -22.77 24.57 -7.58
C SER A 2 -21.51 23.77 -7.29
N ASN A 3 -20.63 24.28 -6.43
CA ASN A 3 -19.40 23.62 -6.01
C ASN A 3 -19.64 22.48 -4.99
N THR A 4 -20.91 22.15 -4.73
CA THR A 4 -21.35 21.15 -3.76
C THR A 4 -21.29 19.76 -4.35
N PHE A 5 -20.80 18.80 -3.56
CA PHE A 5 -20.78 17.39 -3.92
C PHE A 5 -22.19 16.85 -4.22
N SER A 6 -22.33 16.06 -5.28
CA SER A 6 -23.56 15.38 -5.65
C SER A 6 -23.28 13.91 -5.92
N PHE A 7 -23.86 13.05 -5.09
CA PHE A 7 -23.68 11.60 -5.19
C PHE A 7 -24.14 11.04 -6.54
N LYS A 8 -25.21 11.60 -7.12
CA LYS A 8 -25.72 11.18 -8.44
C LYS A 8 -24.71 11.46 -9.55
N ARG A 9 -24.06 12.64 -9.54
CA ARG A 9 -22.99 12.97 -10.49
C ARG A 9 -21.77 12.08 -10.28
N PHE A 10 -21.39 11.85 -9.03
CA PHE A 10 -20.28 10.97 -8.67
C PHE A 10 -20.48 9.56 -9.25
N ILE A 11 -21.66 8.95 -9.10
CA ILE A 11 -21.96 7.62 -9.69
C ILE A 11 -21.88 7.65 -11.21
N MET A 12 -22.42 8.69 -11.87
CA MET A 12 -22.37 8.80 -13.32
C MET A 12 -20.92 8.93 -13.83
N LEU A 13 -20.10 9.71 -13.13
CA LEU A 13 -18.69 9.89 -13.47
C LEU A 13 -17.87 8.63 -13.16
N PHE A 14 -18.19 7.92 -12.08
CA PHE A 14 -17.63 6.62 -11.76
C PHE A 14 -17.90 5.61 -12.88
N LYS A 15 -19.17 5.45 -13.31
CA LYS A 15 -19.54 4.57 -14.43
C LYS A 15 -18.80 4.93 -15.72
N LYS A 16 -18.71 6.23 -16.03
CA LYS A 16 -17.97 6.71 -17.20
C LYS A 16 -16.50 6.29 -17.13
N HIS A 17 -15.84 6.56 -16.01
CA HIS A 17 -14.44 6.20 -15.78
C HIS A 17 -14.22 4.68 -15.87
N THR A 18 -15.15 3.87 -15.33
CA THR A 18 -15.11 2.40 -15.48
C THR A 18 -15.16 1.98 -16.94
N LEU A 19 -16.01 2.61 -17.75
CA LEU A 19 -16.16 2.24 -19.16
C LEU A 19 -14.94 2.66 -20.00
N GLU A 20 -14.34 3.81 -19.69
CA GLU A 20 -13.16 4.33 -20.39
C GLU A 20 -11.89 3.55 -20.06
N HIS A 21 -11.66 3.24 -18.77
CA HIS A 21 -10.42 2.61 -18.31
C HIS A 21 -10.56 1.12 -17.95
N GLY A 22 -11.76 0.56 -18.02
CA GLY A 22 -12.05 -0.81 -17.56
C GLY A 22 -11.22 -1.89 -18.26
N LYS A 23 -10.94 -1.74 -19.57
CA LYS A 23 -10.07 -2.66 -20.31
C LYS A 23 -8.64 -2.66 -19.76
N THR A 24 -8.11 -1.47 -19.47
CA THR A 24 -6.78 -1.29 -18.90
C THR A 24 -6.72 -1.89 -17.50
N TYR A 25 -7.73 -1.65 -16.66
CA TYR A 25 -7.79 -2.21 -15.30
C TYR A 25 -7.93 -3.73 -15.30
N LEU A 26 -8.73 -4.28 -16.22
CA LEU A 26 -8.84 -5.73 -16.39
C LEU A 26 -7.49 -6.32 -16.83
N LEU A 27 -6.81 -5.69 -17.79
CA LEU A 27 -5.47 -6.12 -18.20
C LEU A 27 -4.47 -6.05 -17.03
N SER A 28 -4.46 -4.97 -16.26
CA SER A 28 -3.63 -4.84 -15.06
C SER A 28 -3.93 -5.93 -14.03
N SER A 29 -5.20 -6.28 -13.84
CA SER A 29 -5.61 -7.35 -12.94
C SER A 29 -5.17 -8.74 -13.43
N ALA A 30 -5.21 -8.98 -14.74
CA ALA A 30 -4.72 -10.20 -15.35
C ALA A 30 -3.19 -10.32 -15.25
N VAL A 31 -2.46 -9.21 -15.44
CA VAL A 31 -1.00 -9.17 -15.24
C VAL A 31 -0.65 -9.48 -13.78
N LEU A 32 -1.38 -8.89 -12.83
CA LEU A 32 -1.19 -9.15 -11.41
C LEU A 32 -1.46 -10.63 -11.06
N ALA A 33 -2.54 -11.21 -11.60
CA ALA A 33 -2.85 -12.63 -11.43
C ALA A 33 -1.72 -13.51 -11.99
N GLY A 34 -1.19 -13.17 -13.18
CA GLY A 34 -0.04 -13.86 -13.77
C GLY A 34 1.22 -13.78 -12.89
N LEU A 35 1.50 -12.61 -12.30
CA LEU A 35 2.61 -12.45 -11.36
C LEU A 35 2.43 -13.30 -10.10
N PHE A 36 1.21 -13.43 -9.58
CA PHE A 36 0.92 -14.36 -8.49
C PHE A 36 1.15 -15.81 -8.88
N PHE A 37 0.64 -16.24 -10.05
CA PHE A 37 0.86 -17.61 -10.54
C PHE A 37 2.35 -17.93 -10.66
N ILE A 38 3.13 -17.02 -11.22
CA ILE A 38 4.56 -17.20 -11.37
C ILE A 38 5.24 -17.24 -9.99
N SER A 39 4.96 -16.30 -9.10
CA SER A 39 5.63 -16.21 -7.81
C SER A 39 5.26 -17.35 -6.84
N LEU A 40 3.96 -17.58 -6.60
CA LEU A 40 3.48 -18.66 -5.74
C LEU A 40 3.79 -20.03 -6.34
N GLY A 41 3.59 -20.19 -7.65
CA GLY A 41 3.90 -21.44 -8.35
C GLY A 41 5.39 -21.78 -8.32
N PHE A 42 6.27 -20.79 -8.50
CA PHE A 42 7.72 -20.99 -8.42
C PHE A 42 8.16 -21.39 -7.01
N ILE A 43 7.64 -20.74 -5.97
CA ILE A 43 7.97 -21.08 -4.58
C ILE A 43 7.44 -22.48 -4.23
N SER A 44 6.22 -22.79 -4.63
CA SER A 44 5.67 -24.15 -4.47
C SER A 44 6.53 -25.19 -5.18
N TYR A 45 6.99 -24.91 -6.39
CA TYR A 45 7.85 -25.82 -7.16
C TYR A 45 9.18 -26.11 -6.46
N ILE A 46 9.87 -25.07 -5.95
CA ILE A 46 11.14 -25.23 -5.24
C ILE A 46 10.95 -26.03 -3.93
N ASN A 47 9.84 -25.82 -3.24
CA ASN A 47 9.55 -26.46 -1.97
C ASN A 47 8.79 -27.79 -2.13
N HIS A 48 8.86 -28.44 -3.30
CA HIS A 48 8.23 -29.74 -3.57
C HIS A 48 6.70 -29.79 -3.29
N GLY A 49 6.02 -28.68 -3.52
CA GLY A 49 4.58 -28.53 -3.28
C GLY A 49 4.23 -28.03 -1.88
N ASP A 50 5.21 -27.79 -1.01
CA ASP A 50 4.99 -27.19 0.31
C ASP A 50 5.02 -25.66 0.24
N LEU A 51 3.87 -25.03 0.45
CA LEU A 51 3.75 -23.58 0.42
C LEU A 51 3.36 -23.07 1.81
N GLN A 52 4.37 -22.68 2.59
CA GLN A 52 4.17 -22.21 3.97
C GLN A 52 3.40 -20.87 4.00
N PRO A 53 2.48 -20.68 4.97
CA PRO A 53 1.72 -19.44 5.13
C PRO A 53 2.59 -18.18 5.24
N GLY A 54 3.78 -18.29 5.83
CA GLY A 54 4.74 -17.19 5.92
C GLY A 54 5.22 -16.70 4.55
N ALA A 55 5.50 -17.62 3.61
CA ALA A 55 5.93 -17.26 2.26
C ALA A 55 4.78 -16.61 1.46
N GLN A 56 3.57 -17.16 1.59
CA GLN A 56 2.35 -16.57 1.01
C GLN A 56 2.13 -15.14 1.51
N GLY A 57 2.24 -14.92 2.83
CA GLY A 57 2.09 -13.60 3.45
C GLY A 57 3.15 -12.59 3.00
N VAL A 58 4.41 -13.00 2.84
CA VAL A 58 5.48 -12.11 2.33
C VAL A 58 5.19 -11.67 0.90
N ILE A 59 4.77 -12.59 0.03
CA ILE A 59 4.36 -12.27 -1.35
C ILE A 59 3.17 -11.31 -1.33
N PHE A 60 2.16 -11.60 -0.51
CA PHE A 60 1.00 -10.73 -0.34
C PHE A 60 1.41 -9.31 0.04
N VAL A 61 2.34 -9.15 0.99
CA VAL A 61 2.81 -7.83 1.44
C VAL A 61 3.56 -7.10 0.32
N ILE A 62 4.52 -7.76 -0.32
CA ILE A 62 5.35 -7.14 -1.36
C ILE A 62 4.47 -6.67 -2.53
N PHE A 63 3.63 -7.54 -3.07
CA PHE A 63 2.82 -7.17 -4.23
C PHE A 63 1.78 -6.10 -3.89
N LEU A 64 1.19 -6.09 -2.68
CA LEU A 64 0.23 -5.07 -2.28
C LEU A 64 0.89 -3.69 -2.25
N LEU A 65 2.07 -3.59 -1.63
CA LEU A 65 2.79 -2.32 -1.51
C LEU A 65 3.32 -1.83 -2.86
N PHE A 66 4.01 -2.70 -3.62
CA PHE A 66 4.64 -2.29 -4.88
C PHE A 66 3.64 -2.13 -6.03
N ALA A 67 2.85 -3.16 -6.33
CA ALA A 67 1.91 -3.08 -7.45
C ALA A 67 0.82 -2.04 -7.17
N GLY A 68 0.38 -1.89 -5.91
CA GLY A 68 -0.61 -0.91 -5.54
C GLY A 68 -0.09 0.53 -5.59
N SER A 69 1.19 0.76 -5.26
CA SER A 69 1.82 2.07 -5.46
C SER A 69 1.96 2.40 -6.95
N ILE A 70 2.41 1.45 -7.78
CA ILE A 70 2.49 1.63 -9.23
C ILE A 70 1.11 1.97 -9.81
N PHE A 71 0.07 1.20 -9.43
CA PHE A 71 -1.30 1.43 -9.88
C PHE A 71 -1.83 2.80 -9.47
N THR A 72 -1.58 3.21 -8.22
CA THR A 72 -1.93 4.54 -7.73
C THR A 72 -1.25 5.63 -8.55
N SER A 73 0.06 5.48 -8.83
CA SER A 73 0.79 6.45 -9.64
C SER A 73 0.25 6.53 -11.07
N LEU A 74 -0.21 5.43 -11.66
CA LEU A 74 -0.76 5.43 -13.03
C LEU A 74 -2.09 6.17 -13.10
N ILE A 75 -3.00 5.93 -12.15
CA ILE A 75 -4.30 6.62 -12.08
C ILE A 75 -4.10 8.13 -11.91
N PHE A 76 -3.23 8.53 -10.98
CA PHE A 76 -3.04 9.95 -10.68
C PHE A 76 -2.08 10.66 -11.64
N ALA A 77 -1.28 9.95 -12.44
CA ALA A 77 -0.46 10.56 -13.47
C ALA A 77 -1.30 11.26 -14.55
N GLU A 78 -2.49 10.74 -14.87
CA GLU A 78 -3.41 11.38 -15.81
C GLU A 78 -3.99 12.69 -15.26
N LEU A 79 -4.18 12.77 -13.95
CA LEU A 79 -4.61 13.98 -13.23
C LEU A 79 -3.46 14.98 -13.03
N GLY A 80 -2.22 14.50 -12.96
CA GLY A 80 -1.02 15.34 -12.80
C GLY A 80 -0.51 15.97 -14.10
N ASP A 81 -0.79 15.37 -15.26
CA ASP A 81 -0.36 15.87 -16.57
C ASP A 81 -1.32 16.92 -17.12
N LYS A 82 -0.85 18.17 -17.21
CA LYS A 82 -1.62 19.32 -17.71
C LYS A 82 -2.28 19.07 -19.06
N LYS A 83 -1.72 18.24 -19.95
CA LYS A 83 -2.28 17.98 -21.29
C LYS A 83 -3.42 16.96 -21.29
N LYS A 84 -3.41 16.01 -20.35
CA LYS A 84 -4.46 14.99 -20.17
C LYS A 84 -5.51 15.41 -19.14
N ALA A 85 -5.17 16.37 -18.29
CA ALA A 85 -6.10 16.96 -17.33
C ALA A 85 -7.19 17.79 -18.03
N VAL A 86 -6.90 18.56 -19.08
CA VAL A 86 -7.88 19.49 -19.70
C VAL A 86 -9.25 18.85 -20.03
N PRO A 87 -9.35 17.66 -20.66
CA PRO A 87 -10.65 17.03 -20.93
C PRO A 87 -11.37 16.53 -19.66
N VAL A 88 -10.62 16.11 -18.64
CA VAL A 88 -11.17 15.64 -17.35
C VAL A 88 -11.60 16.83 -16.48
N LEU A 89 -10.87 17.94 -16.55
CA LEU A 89 -11.14 19.17 -15.82
C LEU A 89 -12.30 19.97 -16.39
N THR A 90 -12.54 19.89 -17.70
CA THR A 90 -13.69 20.53 -18.36
C THR A 90 -15.02 19.83 -18.11
N LEU A 91 -15.03 18.61 -17.56
CA LEU A 91 -16.27 17.95 -17.15
C LEU A 91 -16.96 18.74 -16.03
N PRO A 92 -18.28 18.97 -16.10
CA PRO A 92 -19.06 19.70 -15.11
C PRO A 92 -19.29 18.86 -13.84
N ALA A 93 -18.21 18.57 -13.13
CA ALA A 93 -18.18 17.83 -11.87
C ALA A 93 -17.28 18.57 -10.87
N SER A 94 -17.58 18.42 -9.59
CA SER A 94 -16.80 19.06 -8.52
C SER A 94 -15.37 18.48 -8.49
N HIS A 95 -14.39 19.30 -8.12
CA HIS A 95 -12.99 18.88 -7.93
C HIS A 95 -12.88 17.68 -6.99
N LEU A 96 -13.72 17.67 -5.94
CA LEU A 96 -13.76 16.59 -4.96
C LEU A 96 -14.27 15.28 -5.58
N GLU A 97 -15.27 15.34 -6.47
CA GLU A 97 -15.83 14.15 -7.13
C GLU A 97 -14.77 13.47 -8.01
N LYS A 98 -13.97 14.28 -8.74
CA LYS A 98 -12.90 13.78 -9.62
C LYS A 98 -11.76 13.15 -8.83
N TYR A 99 -11.33 13.82 -7.76
CA TYR A 99 -10.31 13.29 -6.84
C TYR A 99 -10.75 11.97 -6.19
N LEU A 100 -11.98 11.92 -5.68
CA LEU A 100 -12.51 10.74 -5.00
C LEU A 100 -12.60 9.52 -5.92
N ILE A 101 -12.83 9.69 -7.23
CA ILE A 101 -12.87 8.54 -8.14
C ILE A 101 -11.51 7.89 -8.25
N GLY A 102 -10.45 8.69 -8.47
CA GLY A 102 -9.09 8.17 -8.49
C GLY A 102 -8.73 7.48 -7.17
N TRP A 103 -9.11 8.09 -6.04
CA TRP A 103 -8.85 7.55 -4.71
C TRP A 103 -9.63 6.24 -4.44
N VAL A 104 -10.91 6.17 -4.79
CA VAL A 104 -11.73 4.95 -4.63
C VAL A 104 -11.17 3.80 -5.48
N TYR A 105 -10.71 4.08 -6.71
CA TYR A 105 -10.09 3.07 -7.55
C TYR A 105 -8.73 2.61 -7.03
N SER A 106 -7.86 3.54 -6.64
CA SER A 106 -6.50 3.22 -6.21
C SER A 106 -6.42 2.62 -4.82
N PHE A 107 -7.33 2.98 -3.90
CA PHE A 107 -7.31 2.51 -2.52
C PHE A 107 -8.30 1.36 -2.31
N ILE A 108 -9.61 1.62 -2.44
CA ILE A 108 -10.67 0.67 -2.05
C ILE A 108 -10.79 -0.47 -3.06
N ILE A 109 -11.05 -0.16 -4.33
CA ILE A 109 -11.30 -1.17 -5.36
C ILE A 109 -10.07 -2.02 -5.59
N TYR A 110 -8.89 -1.39 -5.63
CA TYR A 110 -7.63 -2.11 -5.76
C TYR A 110 -7.46 -3.17 -4.66
N GLN A 111 -7.66 -2.82 -3.38
CA GLN A 111 -7.54 -3.78 -2.28
C GLN A 111 -8.52 -4.94 -2.40
N LEU A 112 -9.79 -4.67 -2.71
CA LEU A 112 -10.81 -5.72 -2.85
C LEU A 112 -10.47 -6.70 -3.98
N VAL A 113 -10.10 -6.18 -5.14
CA VAL A 113 -9.69 -6.99 -6.30
C VAL A 113 -8.40 -7.75 -6.00
N TYR A 114 -7.44 -7.10 -5.34
CA TYR A 114 -6.16 -7.70 -4.96
C TYR A 114 -6.35 -8.90 -4.03
N ILE A 115 -7.12 -8.75 -2.96
CA ILE A 115 -7.41 -9.84 -2.00
C ILE A 115 -8.11 -11.00 -2.71
N GLY A 116 -9.12 -10.69 -3.52
CA GLY A 116 -9.86 -11.71 -4.27
C GLY A 116 -8.97 -12.49 -5.25
N LEU A 117 -8.10 -11.80 -5.99
CA LEU A 117 -7.16 -12.42 -6.92
C LEU A 117 -6.11 -13.26 -6.20
N PHE A 118 -5.54 -12.74 -5.12
CA PHE A 118 -4.53 -13.44 -4.35
C PHE A 118 -5.06 -14.78 -3.84
N TYR A 119 -6.19 -14.78 -3.14
CA TYR A 119 -6.78 -16.02 -2.61
C TYR A 119 -7.26 -16.96 -3.70
N ALA A 120 -7.77 -16.44 -4.83
CA ALA A 120 -8.13 -17.26 -5.97
C ALA A 120 -6.91 -17.99 -6.55
N VAL A 121 -5.81 -17.27 -6.77
CA VAL A 121 -4.58 -17.86 -7.35
C VAL A 121 -3.90 -18.80 -6.34
N ASP A 122 -3.78 -18.40 -5.08
CA ASP A 122 -3.17 -19.21 -4.02
C ASP A 122 -3.92 -20.54 -3.83
N GLY A 123 -5.26 -20.49 -3.78
CA GLY A 123 -6.09 -21.70 -3.73
C GLY A 123 -5.90 -22.62 -4.93
N ILE A 124 -5.75 -22.08 -6.14
CA ILE A 124 -5.47 -22.87 -7.35
C ILE A 124 -4.07 -23.50 -7.27
N VAL A 125 -3.05 -22.73 -6.91
CA VAL A 125 -1.65 -23.20 -6.81
C VAL A 125 -1.54 -24.32 -5.78
N LEU A 126 -2.15 -24.15 -4.60
CA LEU A 126 -2.19 -25.16 -3.55
C LEU A 126 -2.93 -26.44 -3.99
N SER A 127 -4.03 -26.29 -4.73
CA SER A 127 -4.79 -27.44 -5.25
C SER A 127 -3.99 -28.27 -6.25
N ILE A 128 -3.16 -27.62 -7.07
CA ILE A 128 -2.26 -28.29 -8.04
C ILE A 128 -1.07 -28.94 -7.31
N SER A 129 -0.60 -28.30 -6.23
CA SER A 129 0.61 -28.67 -5.50
C SER A 129 0.42 -29.78 -4.47
N ASN A 130 -0.71 -30.50 -4.50
CA ASN A 130 -1.21 -31.41 -3.46
C ASN A 130 -0.39 -32.71 -3.27
N THR A 131 0.93 -32.63 -3.43
CA THR A 131 1.94 -33.66 -3.20
C THR A 131 2.67 -33.45 -1.86
N SER A 132 2.29 -32.45 -1.06
CA SER A 132 2.96 -32.18 0.22
C SER A 132 2.71 -33.30 1.25
N PRO A 133 3.74 -33.82 1.94
CA PRO A 133 3.61 -34.90 2.93
C PRO A 133 2.66 -34.58 4.11
N SER A 134 2.35 -33.31 4.33
CA SER A 134 1.50 -32.80 5.41
C SER A 134 0.00 -32.78 5.08
N GLY A 135 -0.39 -32.98 3.81
CA GLY A 135 -1.77 -33.21 3.36
C GLY A 135 -2.81 -32.13 3.69
N LYS A 136 -2.40 -30.96 4.21
CA LYS A 136 -3.31 -29.89 4.62
C LYS A 136 -3.09 -28.66 3.75
N LEU A 137 -4.13 -28.29 3.00
CA LEU A 137 -4.24 -26.99 2.36
C LEU A 137 -4.23 -25.91 3.46
N GLN A 138 -3.11 -25.22 3.62
CA GLN A 138 -2.97 -24.10 4.54
C GLN A 138 -2.92 -22.80 3.74
N LEU A 139 -4.07 -22.15 3.64
CA LEU A 139 -4.16 -20.76 3.18
C LEU A 139 -3.66 -19.84 4.28
N VAL A 140 -2.96 -18.77 3.89
CA VAL A 140 -2.56 -17.72 4.82
C VAL A 140 -3.80 -17.01 5.36
N ASP A 141 -3.93 -17.02 6.68
CA ASP A 141 -4.89 -16.17 7.37
C ASP A 141 -4.28 -14.78 7.53
N LEU A 142 -4.82 -13.80 6.80
CA LEU A 142 -4.35 -12.41 6.88
C LEU A 142 -4.75 -11.71 8.18
N PHE A 143 -5.74 -12.26 8.89
CA PHE A 143 -6.31 -11.69 10.11
C PHE A 143 -5.93 -12.49 11.36
N ASP A 144 -4.99 -13.42 11.23
CA ASP A 144 -4.43 -14.14 12.38
C ASP A 144 -3.60 -13.19 13.27
N ASP A 145 -3.87 -13.26 14.57
CA ASP A 145 -3.25 -12.41 15.59
C ASP A 145 -1.76 -12.68 15.79
N ASN A 146 -1.28 -13.88 15.43
CA ASN A 146 0.13 -14.23 15.57
C ASN A 146 0.98 -13.64 14.44
N SER A 147 0.52 -13.77 13.20
CA SER A 147 1.23 -13.29 12.01
C SER A 147 1.03 -11.80 11.73
N LYS A 148 -0.10 -11.22 12.18
CA LYS A 148 -0.39 -9.78 12.11
C LYS A 148 -0.29 -9.19 10.71
N PHE A 149 -0.54 -9.98 9.66
CA PHE A 149 -0.45 -9.49 8.28
C PHE A 149 -1.42 -8.33 7.99
N TYR A 150 -2.53 -8.21 8.73
CA TYR A 150 -3.48 -7.11 8.60
C TYR A 150 -2.87 -5.69 8.74
N TYR A 151 -1.73 -5.51 9.42
CA TYR A 151 -1.05 -4.19 9.48
C TYR A 151 -0.64 -3.69 8.10
N VAL A 152 -0.47 -4.59 7.12
CA VAL A 152 -0.11 -4.21 5.76
C VAL A 152 -1.16 -3.30 5.12
N PHE A 153 -2.44 -3.40 5.48
CA PHE A 153 -3.48 -2.51 4.95
C PHE A 153 -3.29 -1.08 5.44
N THR A 154 -2.85 -0.90 6.68
CA THR A 154 -2.52 0.41 7.27
C THR A 154 -1.26 0.99 6.64
N ILE A 155 -0.22 0.17 6.47
CA ILE A 155 1.01 0.59 5.77
C ILE A 155 0.69 0.95 4.31
N TYR A 156 -0.18 0.18 3.66
CA TYR A 156 -0.63 0.46 2.31
C TYR A 156 -1.38 1.79 2.21
N ALA A 157 -2.20 2.16 3.20
CA ALA A 157 -2.83 3.49 3.23
C ALA A 157 -1.81 4.62 3.20
N LEU A 158 -0.71 4.49 3.95
CA LEU A 158 0.40 5.45 3.93
C LEU A 158 1.10 5.47 2.56
N PHE A 159 1.42 4.30 2.00
CA PHE A 159 2.05 4.20 0.68
C PHE A 159 1.17 4.78 -0.43
N ASN A 160 -0.13 4.50 -0.39
CA ASN A 160 -1.12 5.07 -1.29
C ASN A 160 -1.15 6.60 -1.17
N ALA A 161 -1.21 7.13 0.05
CA ALA A 161 -1.22 8.56 0.30
C ALA A 161 0.05 9.25 -0.23
N LEU A 162 1.23 8.72 0.08
CA LEU A 162 2.52 9.26 -0.39
C LEU A 162 2.64 9.21 -1.92
N THR A 163 2.26 8.08 -2.51
CA THR A 163 2.34 7.90 -3.97
C THR A 163 1.38 8.82 -4.70
N LEU A 164 0.15 8.94 -4.21
CA LEU A 164 -0.85 9.87 -4.72
C LEU A 164 -0.33 11.31 -4.65
N CYS A 165 0.20 11.70 -3.49
CA CYS A 165 0.71 13.05 -3.27
C CYS A 165 1.83 13.42 -4.24
N GLY A 166 2.80 12.52 -4.45
CA GLY A 166 3.87 12.82 -5.38
C GLY A 166 3.54 12.61 -6.86
N ALA A 167 2.53 11.79 -7.19
CA ALA A 167 1.95 11.77 -8.54
C ALA A 167 1.36 13.14 -8.91
N ILE A 168 0.81 13.86 -7.92
CA ILE A 168 0.30 15.22 -8.10
C ILE A 168 1.43 16.26 -8.11
N TRP A 169 2.47 16.13 -7.27
CA TRP A 169 3.53 17.15 -7.23
C TRP A 169 4.47 17.13 -8.43
N PHE A 170 4.91 15.96 -8.87
CA PHE A 170 5.87 15.86 -9.98
C PHE A 170 5.12 15.80 -11.31
N GLU A 171 5.64 16.41 -12.37
CA GLU A 171 5.04 16.32 -13.73
C GLU A 171 5.66 15.20 -14.59
N LYS A 172 6.86 14.73 -14.23
CA LYS A 172 7.56 13.64 -14.92
C LYS A 172 8.30 12.78 -13.89
N LEU A 173 8.37 11.48 -14.18
CA LEU A 173 9.04 10.47 -13.35
C LEU A 173 8.54 10.49 -11.90
N HIS A 174 7.24 10.72 -11.72
CA HIS A 174 6.60 10.91 -10.42
C HIS A 174 6.89 9.76 -9.47
N PHE A 175 6.66 8.52 -9.92
CA PHE A 175 6.92 7.30 -9.14
C PHE A 175 8.39 7.16 -8.70
N ILE A 176 9.34 7.47 -9.59
CA ILE A 176 10.78 7.35 -9.28
C ILE A 176 11.17 8.41 -8.24
N LYS A 177 10.70 9.65 -8.40
CA LYS A 177 11.00 10.74 -7.47
C LYS A 177 10.37 10.52 -6.09
N THR A 178 9.13 10.02 -6.04
CA THR A 178 8.49 9.67 -4.77
C THR A 178 9.20 8.54 -4.06
N ALA A 179 9.52 7.46 -4.78
CA ALA A 179 10.25 6.34 -4.22
C ALA A 179 11.64 6.80 -3.70
N PHE A 180 12.36 7.59 -4.48
CA PHE A 180 13.66 8.13 -4.08
C PHE A 180 13.59 9.00 -2.82
N LEU A 181 12.63 9.92 -2.76
CA LEU A 181 12.41 10.77 -1.59
C LEU A 181 12.02 9.95 -0.36
N PHE A 182 11.16 8.94 -0.55
CA PHE A 182 10.76 8.01 0.51
C PHE A 182 11.96 7.23 1.06
N PHE A 183 12.81 6.66 0.20
CA PHE A 183 13.99 5.93 0.64
C PHE A 183 15.00 6.83 1.35
N ILE A 184 15.23 8.06 0.87
CA ILE A 184 16.07 9.04 1.57
C ILE A 184 15.48 9.36 2.94
N PHE A 185 14.17 9.60 3.02
CA PHE A 185 13.50 9.91 4.28
C PHE A 185 13.65 8.77 5.29
N VAL A 186 13.36 7.52 4.90
CA VAL A 186 13.52 6.34 5.76
C VAL A 186 14.98 6.14 6.18
N LEU A 187 15.93 6.36 5.28
CA LEU A 187 17.36 6.28 5.57
C LEU A 187 17.77 7.32 6.61
N VAL A 188 17.40 8.58 6.43
CA VAL A 188 17.68 9.66 7.38
C VAL A 188 17.03 9.37 8.73
N LEU A 189 15.77 8.93 8.73
CA LEU A 189 15.05 8.60 9.97
C LEU A 189 15.72 7.44 10.71
N THR A 190 16.17 6.41 9.99
CA THR A 190 16.91 5.28 10.58
C THR A 190 18.26 5.71 11.15
N LEU A 191 18.99 6.58 10.45
CA LEU A 191 20.29 7.12 10.89
C LEU A 191 20.14 8.01 12.13
N ILE A 192 19.05 8.78 12.24
CA ILE A 192 18.77 9.65 13.39
C ILE A 192 18.18 8.85 14.56
N ASN A 193 17.42 7.79 14.30
CA ASN A 193 16.74 7.02 15.35
C ASN A 193 17.71 6.42 16.37
N GLN A 194 18.80 5.80 15.92
CA GLN A 194 19.77 5.20 16.84
C GLN A 194 20.44 6.19 17.81
N PRO A 195 21.01 7.33 17.37
CA PRO A 195 21.61 8.29 18.30
C PRO A 195 20.58 8.92 19.23
N VAL A 196 19.36 9.18 18.76
CA VAL A 196 18.27 9.70 19.61
C VAL A 196 17.90 8.69 20.69
N LEU A 197 17.70 7.42 20.33
CA LEU A 197 17.40 6.39 21.32
C LEU A 197 18.55 6.21 22.31
N ARG A 198 19.82 6.23 21.86
CA ARG A 198 20.99 6.15 22.76
C ARG A 198 21.02 7.32 23.74
N ALA A 199 20.73 8.54 23.27
CA ALA A 199 20.69 9.72 24.12
C ALA A 199 19.57 9.63 25.18
N ILE A 200 18.41 9.04 24.84
CA ILE A 200 17.28 8.89 25.77
C ILE A 200 17.55 7.80 26.82
N ILE A 201 18.08 6.65 26.41
CA ILE A 201 18.30 5.51 27.32
C ILE A 201 19.61 5.64 28.10
N GLY A 202 20.58 6.38 27.56
CA GLY A 202 21.92 6.54 28.15
C GLY A 202 22.76 5.27 28.08
N ARG A 203 22.46 4.34 27.18
CA ARG A 203 23.12 3.04 27.03
C ARG A 203 23.29 2.64 25.57
N ASP A 204 24.17 1.67 25.32
CA ASP A 204 24.33 1.10 24.00
C ASP A 204 23.12 0.21 23.63
N ILE A 205 22.57 0.50 22.45
CA ILE A 205 21.36 -0.11 21.93
C ILE A 205 21.73 -1.03 20.77
N PHE A 206 21.15 -2.22 20.77
CA PHE A 206 21.25 -3.14 19.65
C PHE A 206 20.27 -2.69 18.57
N LYS A 207 20.78 -2.32 17.39
CA LYS A 207 20.07 -1.81 16.19
C LYS A 207 18.54 -1.66 16.38
N GLY A 208 18.10 -0.52 16.89
CA GLY A 208 16.69 -0.20 17.00
C GLY A 208 16.07 -0.01 15.61
N VAL A 209 15.17 -0.92 15.22
CA VAL A 209 14.28 -0.70 14.07
C VAL A 209 13.25 0.35 14.47
N LEU A 210 12.83 1.16 13.50
CA LEU A 210 11.87 2.23 13.73
C LEU A 210 10.56 1.68 14.28
N PHE A 211 10.12 2.20 15.43
CA PHE A 211 8.84 1.86 16.08
C PHE A 211 8.65 0.37 16.41
N GLU A 212 9.75 -0.33 16.63
CA GLU A 212 9.81 -1.77 16.95
C GLU A 212 10.32 -2.00 18.37
N ASN A 213 10.47 -3.28 18.76
CA ASN A 213 11.00 -3.65 20.06
C ASN A 213 12.38 -3.02 20.31
N LEU A 214 12.53 -2.37 21.45
CA LEU A 214 13.77 -1.72 21.84
C LEU A 214 14.63 -2.71 22.61
N ARG A 215 15.76 -3.12 22.03
CA ARG A 215 16.72 -4.04 22.65
C ARG A 215 17.99 -3.29 23.04
N PHE A 216 18.36 -3.34 24.31
CA PHE A 216 19.57 -2.69 24.82
C PHE A 216 20.34 -3.61 25.76
N ASP A 217 21.63 -3.30 25.92
CA ASP A 217 22.51 -4.02 26.83
C ASP A 217 22.38 -3.43 28.26
N ASP A 218 22.12 -4.30 29.23
CA ASP A 218 22.13 -4.01 30.65
C ASP A 218 23.20 -4.86 31.37
N GLY A 219 24.46 -4.43 31.27
CA GLY A 219 25.57 -5.06 31.99
C GLY A 219 25.88 -6.49 31.54
N GLY A 220 25.74 -6.78 30.24
CA GLY A 220 25.95 -8.10 29.64
C GLY A 220 24.67 -8.93 29.49
N HIS A 221 23.52 -8.42 29.93
CA HIS A 221 22.21 -9.03 29.70
C HIS A 221 21.39 -8.24 28.69
N TYR A 222 20.95 -8.91 27.63
CA TYR A 222 20.05 -8.32 26.64
C TYR A 222 18.64 -8.20 27.23
N ARG A 223 18.16 -6.96 27.36
CA ARG A 223 16.76 -6.69 27.76
C ARG A 223 16.01 -6.09 26.58
N SER A 224 14.77 -6.55 26.40
CA SER A 224 13.84 -5.99 25.42
C SER A 224 12.72 -5.24 26.14
N ILE A 225 12.51 -3.99 25.76
CA ILE A 225 11.27 -3.28 26.06
C ILE A 225 10.33 -3.55 24.91
N GLU A 226 9.30 -4.34 25.20
CA GLU A 226 8.19 -4.54 24.30
C GLU A 226 7.24 -3.32 24.37
N PRO A 227 6.69 -2.89 23.23
CA PRO A 227 5.63 -1.90 23.22
C PRO A 227 4.46 -2.38 24.11
N GLY A 228 3.90 -1.48 24.92
CA GLY A 228 2.73 -1.79 25.74
C GLY A 228 1.55 -2.28 24.90
N PHE A 229 0.56 -2.89 25.55
CA PHE A 229 -0.63 -3.44 24.88
C PHE A 229 -1.34 -2.44 23.94
N ASP A 230 -1.26 -1.15 24.25
CA ASP A 230 -1.88 -0.07 23.45
C ASP A 230 -1.05 0.35 22.22
N ALA A 231 0.22 -0.03 22.14
CA ALA A 231 1.14 0.44 21.12
C ALA A 231 0.72 0.12 19.67
N PRO A 232 0.15 -1.07 19.36
CA PRO A 232 -0.31 -1.34 18.00
C PRO A 232 -1.51 -0.48 17.60
N VAL A 233 -2.40 -0.17 18.54
CA VAL A 233 -3.53 0.75 18.34
C VAL A 233 -3.03 2.17 18.10
N VAL A 234 -2.05 2.63 18.89
CA VAL A 234 -1.40 3.94 18.70
C VAL A 234 -0.72 4.03 17.34
N HIS A 235 0.03 2.98 16.94
CA HIS A 235 0.66 2.92 15.62
C HIS A 235 -0.36 3.00 14.49
N PHE A 236 -1.48 2.26 14.61
CA PHE A 236 -2.58 2.32 13.66
C PHE A 236 -3.16 3.73 13.55
N ILE A 237 -3.50 4.36 14.68
CA ILE A 237 -4.10 5.70 14.73
C ILE A 237 -3.17 6.74 14.11
N ILE A 238 -1.88 6.74 14.49
CA ILE A 238 -0.89 7.70 13.97
C ILE A 238 -0.73 7.52 12.46
N THR A 239 -0.60 6.28 11.98
CA THR A 239 -0.38 6.01 10.55
C THR A 239 -1.61 6.39 9.73
N MET A 240 -2.82 6.10 10.22
CA MET A 240 -4.06 6.52 9.57
C MET A 240 -4.22 8.03 9.57
N LEU A 241 -3.92 8.71 10.68
CA LEU A 241 -3.98 10.16 10.77
C LEU A 241 -3.04 10.81 9.74
N ILE A 242 -1.79 10.34 9.64
CA ILE A 242 -0.83 10.82 8.64
C ILE A 242 -1.36 10.58 7.22
N SER A 243 -1.89 9.39 6.94
CA SER A 243 -2.44 9.04 5.62
C SER A 243 -3.58 9.98 5.22
N VAL A 244 -4.52 10.26 6.13
CA VAL A 244 -5.64 11.19 5.90
C VAL A 244 -5.16 12.62 5.68
N LEU A 245 -4.18 13.09 6.46
CA LEU A 245 -3.59 14.42 6.27
C LEU A 245 -2.90 14.55 4.91
N VAL A 246 -2.17 13.52 4.47
CA VAL A 246 -1.49 13.51 3.17
C VAL A 246 -2.50 13.45 2.02
N TRP A 247 -3.58 12.66 2.13
CA TRP A 247 -4.69 12.70 1.15
C TRP A 247 -5.32 14.09 1.05
N GLY A 248 -5.59 14.73 2.20
CA GLY A 248 -6.10 16.10 2.24
C GLY A 248 -5.16 17.11 1.57
N CYS A 249 -3.86 17.04 1.87
CA CYS A 249 -2.84 17.88 1.24
C CYS A 249 -2.82 17.70 -0.29
N ALA A 250 -2.88 16.45 -0.73
CA ALA A 250 -2.89 16.10 -2.15
C ALA A 250 -4.14 16.66 -2.87
N TYR A 251 -5.31 16.64 -2.22
CA TYR A 251 -6.53 17.26 -2.74
C TYR A 251 -6.39 18.78 -2.89
N PHE A 252 -5.89 19.48 -1.87
CA PHE A 252 -5.67 20.93 -1.95
C PHE A 252 -4.66 21.30 -3.04
N LYS A 253 -3.60 20.51 -3.20
CA LYS A 253 -2.61 20.73 -4.25
C LYS A 253 -3.17 20.56 -5.66
N LEU A 254 -4.06 19.57 -5.85
CA LEU A 254 -4.76 19.39 -7.11
C LEU A 254 -5.60 20.62 -7.43
N ARG A 255 -6.36 21.12 -6.45
CA ARG A 255 -7.20 22.32 -6.59
C ARG A 255 -6.39 23.56 -6.99
N GLU A 256 -5.19 23.75 -6.44
CA GLU A 256 -4.29 24.86 -6.82
C GLU A 256 -3.79 24.79 -8.27
N LYS A 257 -3.64 23.58 -8.83
CA LYS A 257 -3.14 23.40 -10.21
C LYS A 257 -4.17 23.69 -11.29
N GLU A 258 -5.45 23.70 -10.93
CA GLU A 258 -6.57 23.85 -11.86
C GLU A 258 -7.09 25.31 -11.99
N VAL A 259 -6.65 26.20 -11.09
CA VAL A 259 -6.92 27.66 -11.11
C VAL A 259 -5.85 28.36 -11.92
#